data_AF-A0A438KH66-F1
#
_entry.id   AF-A0A438KH66-F1
#
_cell.length_a   1.000
_cell.length_b   1.000
_cell.length_c   1.000
_cell.angle_alpha   90.00
_cell.angle_beta   90.00
_cell.angle_gamma   90.00
#
_symmetry.space_group_name_H-M   'P 1'
#
loop_
_entity.id
_entity.type
_entity.pdbx_description
1 polymer ?
#
loop_
_entity_poly.entity_id
_entity_poly.type
_entity_poly.pdbx_seq_one_letter_code
_entity_poly.pdbx_strand_id
1 'polypeptide(L)'
;MGIDLVAGGKSKRTKRTAPKSDDIYLKLLVKLYRFLVRRTGSKFNAVILKRLFMSKVNKPPLSLSRLVRYMDGKEGKIAVVVGTVTDDLRVYEVPCLKVTALRFTERARARIEKAGGECLTFDQLALRAPLGQNTEWKIPGESINVENETGECNKVLLRGPKNAREAVKHLARLLVCHTATPNLMYGQRDGNLRGPEEEGTAERVERNLTCERKLGLTHWTSV
;
A
#
# COMPACT_ATOMS: atom_id res chain seq x y z
N MET A 1 -17.12 -51.45 -8.62
CA MET A 1 -15.78 -51.50 -7.99
C MET A 1 -15.49 -50.14 -7.37
N GLY A 2 -15.15 -50.07 -6.09
CA GLY A 2 -14.82 -48.82 -5.42
C GLY A 2 -13.38 -48.42 -5.73
N ILE A 3 -13.15 -47.18 -6.16
CA ILE A 3 -11.80 -46.64 -6.36
C ILE A 3 -11.32 -46.12 -5.00
N ASP A 4 -10.25 -46.72 -4.47
CA ASP A 4 -9.63 -46.27 -3.22
C ASP A 4 -8.79 -45.00 -3.49
N LEU A 5 -9.42 -43.86 -3.29
CA LEU A 5 -8.79 -42.55 -3.42
C LEU A 5 -8.53 -41.99 -2.02
N VAL A 6 -7.29 -41.57 -1.77
CA VAL A 6 -6.91 -40.85 -0.55
C VAL A 6 -7.84 -39.64 -0.35
N ALA A 7 -8.51 -39.59 0.81
CA ALA A 7 -9.54 -38.61 1.15
C ALA A 7 -10.75 -38.54 0.18
N GLY A 8 -11.09 -39.64 -0.50
CA GLY A 8 -12.27 -39.76 -1.36
C GLY A 8 -12.21 -38.93 -2.65
N GLY A 9 -11.01 -38.59 -3.12
CA GLY A 9 -10.79 -37.88 -4.39
C GLY A 9 -11.19 -36.40 -4.42
N LYS A 10 -11.76 -35.86 -3.33
CA LYS A 10 -12.23 -34.47 -3.25
C LYS A 10 -11.15 -33.55 -2.71
N SER A 11 -10.36 -32.93 -3.61
CA SER A 11 -9.43 -31.87 -3.22
C SER A 11 -10.17 -30.55 -2.91
N LYS A 12 -10.16 -30.09 -1.67
CA LYS A 12 -10.73 -28.78 -1.30
C LYS A 12 -9.84 -27.64 -1.81
N ARG A 13 -10.40 -26.73 -2.61
CA ARG A 13 -9.68 -25.54 -3.11
C ARG A 13 -9.94 -24.34 -2.19
N THR A 14 -8.99 -24.00 -1.32
CA THR A 14 -9.10 -22.89 -0.36
C THR A 14 -8.88 -21.49 -0.99
N LYS A 15 -8.68 -21.41 -2.32
CA LYS A 15 -8.42 -20.15 -3.01
C LYS A 15 -9.72 -19.38 -3.30
N ARG A 16 -9.65 -18.06 -3.22
CA ARG A 16 -10.77 -17.19 -3.58
C ARG A 16 -10.96 -17.13 -5.10
N THR A 17 -12.21 -17.33 -5.54
CA THR A 17 -12.59 -17.32 -6.96
C THR A 17 -13.23 -15.99 -7.40
N ALA A 18 -13.68 -15.18 -6.44
CA ALA A 18 -14.34 -13.89 -6.63
C ALA A 18 -13.93 -12.92 -5.51
N PRO A 19 -14.02 -11.59 -5.73
CA PRO A 19 -13.82 -10.62 -4.65
C PRO A 19 -14.97 -10.72 -3.65
N LYS A 20 -14.67 -10.59 -2.35
CA LYS A 20 -15.70 -10.51 -1.29
C LYS A 20 -16.33 -9.12 -1.19
N SER A 21 -15.64 -8.08 -1.68
CA SER A 21 -16.06 -6.68 -1.56
C SER A 21 -17.20 -6.33 -2.51
N ASP A 22 -18.11 -5.46 -2.06
CA ASP A 22 -19.27 -5.01 -2.85
C ASP A 22 -19.03 -3.78 -3.74
N ASP A 23 -17.82 -3.21 -3.69
CA ASP A 23 -17.38 -2.09 -4.53
C ASP A 23 -17.58 -2.38 -6.03
N ILE A 24 -18.37 -1.53 -6.68
CA ILE A 24 -18.76 -1.65 -8.09
C ILE A 24 -17.53 -1.51 -8.99
N TYR A 25 -16.62 -0.57 -8.73
CA TYR A 25 -15.44 -0.36 -9.57
C TYR A 25 -14.49 -1.55 -9.52
N LEU A 26 -14.34 -2.16 -8.33
CA LEU A 26 -13.55 -3.38 -8.19
C LEU A 26 -14.20 -4.55 -8.95
N LYS A 27 -15.52 -4.68 -8.91
CA LYS A 27 -16.26 -5.70 -9.67
C LYS A 27 -16.09 -5.52 -11.18
N LEU A 28 -16.10 -4.27 -11.68
CA LEU A 28 -15.85 -3.95 -13.09
C LEU A 28 -14.42 -4.28 -13.52
N LEU A 29 -13.41 -3.89 -12.74
CA LEU A 29 -12.02 -4.25 -13.00
C LEU A 29 -11.81 -5.77 -13.02
N VAL A 30 -12.45 -6.49 -12.08
CA VAL A 30 -12.40 -7.96 -12.07
C VAL A 30 -13.01 -8.56 -13.33
N LYS A 31 -14.14 -8.03 -13.83
CA LYS A 31 -14.75 -8.51 -15.07
C LYS A 31 -13.82 -8.29 -16.26
N LEU A 32 -13.20 -7.11 -16.35
CA LEU A 32 -12.20 -6.78 -17.38
C LEU A 32 -11.03 -7.75 -17.34
N TYR A 33 -10.36 -7.91 -16.19
CA TYR A 33 -9.19 -8.79 -16.08
C TYR A 33 -9.56 -10.28 -16.21
N ARG A 34 -10.78 -10.70 -15.84
CA ARG A 34 -11.29 -12.05 -16.15
C ARG A 34 -11.40 -12.29 -17.66
N PHE A 35 -11.90 -11.30 -18.39
CA PHE A 35 -11.99 -11.36 -19.85
C PHE A 35 -10.58 -11.45 -20.46
N LEU A 36 -9.66 -10.56 -20.03
CA LEU A 36 -8.28 -10.58 -20.52
C LEU A 36 -7.58 -11.92 -20.26
N VAL A 37 -7.68 -12.48 -19.06
CA VAL A 37 -7.05 -13.77 -18.73
C VAL A 37 -7.57 -14.90 -19.63
N ARG A 38 -8.89 -14.93 -19.87
CA ARG A 38 -9.51 -15.95 -20.72
C ARG A 38 -9.11 -15.83 -22.19
N ARG A 39 -8.92 -14.61 -22.70
CA ARG A 39 -8.63 -14.35 -24.12
C ARG A 39 -7.15 -14.37 -24.47
N THR A 40 -6.28 -13.84 -23.59
CA THR A 40 -4.86 -13.64 -23.88
C THR A 40 -3.95 -14.75 -23.32
N GLY A 41 -4.37 -15.45 -22.26
CA GLY A 41 -3.54 -16.47 -21.61
C GLY A 41 -2.27 -15.93 -20.93
N SER A 42 -2.08 -14.61 -20.80
CA SER A 42 -0.86 -14.05 -20.23
C SER A 42 -0.78 -14.28 -18.70
N LYS A 43 0.40 -14.71 -18.23
CA LYS A 43 0.67 -14.96 -16.80
C LYS A 43 0.54 -13.68 -15.96
N PHE A 44 0.86 -12.52 -16.55
CA PHE A 44 0.70 -11.21 -15.95
C PHE A 44 -0.75 -10.94 -15.49
N ASN A 45 -1.71 -11.09 -16.41
CA ASN A 45 -3.11 -10.85 -16.14
C ASN A 45 -3.67 -11.83 -15.10
N ALA A 46 -3.20 -13.08 -15.13
CA ALA A 46 -3.60 -14.10 -14.15
C ALA A 46 -3.16 -13.71 -12.73
N VAL A 47 -1.97 -13.12 -12.57
CA VAL A 47 -1.48 -12.65 -11.28
C VAL A 47 -2.24 -11.41 -10.80
N ILE A 48 -2.52 -10.43 -11.67
CA ILE A 48 -3.34 -9.26 -11.31
C ILE A 48 -4.71 -9.71 -10.83
N LEU A 49 -5.38 -10.59 -11.59
CA LEU A 49 -6.70 -11.09 -11.23
C LEU A 49 -6.68 -11.79 -9.85
N LYS A 50 -5.67 -12.65 -9.61
CA LYS A 50 -5.49 -13.30 -8.30
C LYS A 50 -5.29 -12.29 -7.18
N ARG A 51 -4.57 -11.20 -7.43
CA ARG A 51 -4.31 -10.13 -6.43
C ARG A 51 -5.56 -9.26 -6.19
N LEU A 52 -6.38 -9.00 -7.20
CA LEU A 52 -7.64 -8.26 -7.03
C LEU A 52 -8.60 -8.96 -6.06
N PHE A 53 -8.65 -10.31 -6.08
CA PHE A 53 -9.46 -11.12 -5.16
C PHE A 53 -8.96 -11.14 -3.70
N MET A 54 -7.73 -10.69 -3.46
CA MET A 54 -7.16 -10.69 -2.12
C MET A 54 -7.86 -9.67 -1.21
N SER A 55 -7.89 -9.96 0.09
CA SER A 55 -8.35 -9.04 1.13
C SER A 55 -7.43 -7.81 1.24
N LYS A 56 -7.92 -6.72 1.85
CA LYS A 56 -7.12 -5.52 2.15
C LYS A 56 -5.86 -5.84 2.95
N VAL A 57 -5.93 -6.79 3.88
CA VAL A 57 -4.77 -7.27 4.65
C VAL A 57 -3.66 -7.83 3.76
N ASN A 58 -4.03 -8.51 2.69
CA ASN A 58 -3.10 -9.11 1.72
C ASN A 58 -2.70 -8.15 0.59
N LYS A 59 -3.21 -6.91 0.60
CA LYS A 59 -2.85 -5.80 -0.29
C LYS A 59 -2.17 -4.69 0.52
N PRO A 60 -0.95 -4.91 1.06
CA PRO A 60 -0.25 -3.91 1.84
C PRO A 60 0.11 -2.67 1.00
N PRO A 61 0.11 -1.46 1.60
CA PRO A 61 0.51 -0.23 0.92
C PRO A 61 2.00 -0.27 0.52
N LEU A 62 2.36 0.46 -0.53
CA LEU A 62 3.74 0.68 -0.95
C LEU A 62 4.12 2.16 -0.84
N SER A 63 5.26 2.42 -0.20
CA SER A 63 5.84 3.76 -0.13
C SER A 63 6.59 4.13 -1.41
N LEU A 64 6.65 5.44 -1.70
CA LEU A 64 7.44 5.97 -2.83
C LEU A 64 8.92 5.58 -2.73
N SER A 65 9.52 5.62 -1.54
CA SER A 65 10.91 5.20 -1.31
C SER A 65 11.23 3.81 -1.80
N ARG A 66 10.32 2.86 -1.55
CA ARG A 66 10.48 1.49 -2.02
C ARG A 66 10.26 1.39 -3.51
N LEU A 67 9.33 2.18 -4.05
CA LEU A 67 9.03 2.20 -5.47
C LEU A 67 10.24 2.67 -6.26
N VAL A 68 10.90 3.75 -5.85
CA VAL A 68 12.17 4.23 -6.43
C VAL A 68 13.20 3.11 -6.45
N ARG A 69 13.47 2.48 -5.29
CA ARG A 69 14.43 1.37 -5.16
C ARG A 69 14.16 0.18 -6.09
N TYR A 70 12.91 -0.06 -6.44
CA TYR A 70 12.56 -1.16 -7.35
C TYR A 70 12.69 -0.79 -8.83
N MET A 71 12.61 0.50 -9.13
CA MET A 71 12.71 1.10 -10.46
C MET A 71 14.13 1.54 -10.81
N ASP A 72 15.05 1.56 -9.83
CA ASP A 72 16.48 1.75 -10.07
C ASP A 72 16.98 0.73 -11.11
N GLY A 73 17.59 1.24 -12.19
CA GLY A 73 18.10 0.43 -13.31
C GLY A 73 17.04 -0.02 -14.33
N LYS A 74 15.81 0.50 -14.26
CA LYS A 74 14.72 0.12 -15.18
C LYS A 74 13.91 1.34 -15.61
N GLU A 75 14.55 2.16 -16.40
CA GLU A 75 13.95 3.37 -16.90
C GLU A 75 12.91 3.06 -18.00
N GLY A 76 11.85 3.87 -18.07
CA GLY A 76 10.81 3.74 -19.10
C GLY A 76 9.76 2.63 -18.89
N LYS A 77 9.94 1.73 -17.92
CA LYS A 77 8.96 0.67 -17.61
C LYS A 77 7.83 1.17 -16.70
N ILE A 78 6.67 0.54 -16.78
CA ILE A 78 5.51 0.86 -15.95
C ILE A 78 5.53 0.02 -14.67
N ALA A 79 5.61 0.68 -13.52
CA ALA A 79 5.50 0.02 -12.22
C ALA A 79 4.04 -0.37 -11.94
N VAL A 80 3.78 -1.64 -11.62
CA VAL A 80 2.41 -2.12 -11.32
C VAL A 80 2.24 -2.48 -9.86
N VAL A 81 1.27 -1.84 -9.20
CA VAL A 81 0.97 -2.02 -7.78
C VAL A 81 -0.51 -2.39 -7.59
N VAL A 82 -0.79 -3.64 -7.24
CA VAL A 82 -2.15 -4.03 -6.81
C VAL A 82 -2.34 -3.69 -5.34
N GLY A 83 -2.48 -2.40 -5.05
CA GLY A 83 -2.55 -1.84 -3.70
C GLY A 83 -2.59 -0.32 -3.72
N THR A 84 -2.37 0.29 -2.55
CA THR A 84 -2.29 1.74 -2.40
C THR A 84 -0.84 2.20 -2.42
N VAL A 85 -0.55 3.27 -3.15
CA VAL A 85 0.75 3.94 -3.12
C VAL A 85 0.68 5.13 -2.18
N THR A 86 1.62 5.20 -1.23
CA THR A 86 1.69 6.21 -0.18
C THR A 86 2.94 7.07 -0.32
N ASP A 87 2.82 8.33 0.08
CA ASP A 87 3.95 9.25 0.17
C ASP A 87 5.01 8.76 1.16
N ASP A 88 6.25 9.18 0.97
CA ASP A 88 7.34 9.04 1.94
C ASP A 88 8.11 10.37 2.01
N LEU A 89 7.98 11.07 3.14
CA LEU A 89 8.61 12.36 3.38
C LEU A 89 10.14 12.30 3.40
N ARG A 90 10.71 11.12 3.63
CA ARG A 90 12.16 10.92 3.75
C ARG A 90 12.87 10.98 2.41
N VAL A 91 12.13 10.74 1.33
CA VAL A 91 12.63 10.90 -0.03
C VAL A 91 12.43 12.35 -0.38
N TYR A 92 13.48 13.04 -0.83
CA TYR A 92 13.37 14.44 -1.25
C TYR A 92 13.00 14.51 -2.73
N GLU A 93 13.79 13.84 -3.57
CA GLU A 93 13.63 13.83 -5.02
C GLU A 93 12.99 12.52 -5.48
N VAL A 94 11.95 12.65 -6.31
CA VAL A 94 11.27 11.50 -6.92
C VAL A 94 11.62 11.53 -8.41
N PRO A 95 12.15 10.43 -8.98
CA PRO A 95 12.43 10.36 -10.41
C PRO A 95 11.13 10.34 -11.23
N CYS A 96 11.24 10.52 -12.55
CA CYS A 96 10.12 10.44 -13.48
C CYS A 96 9.59 8.99 -13.56
N LEU A 97 8.51 8.70 -12.83
CA LEU A 97 7.98 7.34 -12.68
C LEU A 97 6.62 7.20 -13.37
N LYS A 98 6.42 6.10 -14.10
CA LYS A 98 5.11 5.67 -14.59
C LYS A 98 4.56 4.59 -13.67
N VAL A 99 3.58 4.93 -12.85
CA VAL A 99 3.06 4.04 -11.80
C VAL A 99 1.59 3.75 -12.03
N THR A 100 1.22 2.48 -11.99
CA THR A 100 -0.17 2.02 -11.97
C THR A 100 -0.53 1.48 -10.59
N ALA A 101 -1.61 1.98 -10.01
CA ALA A 101 -2.08 1.52 -8.70
C ALA A 101 -3.60 1.47 -8.60
N LEU A 102 -4.12 0.82 -7.55
CA LEU A 102 -5.55 0.87 -7.26
C LEU A 102 -5.95 2.23 -6.69
N ARG A 103 -5.09 2.79 -5.83
CA ARG A 103 -5.29 4.09 -5.19
C ARG A 103 -3.95 4.76 -4.96
N PHE A 104 -3.92 6.08 -5.13
CA PHE A 104 -2.82 6.94 -4.75
C PHE A 104 -3.26 7.84 -3.60
N THR A 105 -2.38 8.09 -2.64
CA THR A 105 -2.57 9.21 -1.71
C THR A 105 -2.37 10.52 -2.48
N GLU A 106 -3.13 11.56 -2.16
CA GLU A 106 -3.07 12.87 -2.84
C GLU A 106 -1.66 13.46 -2.88
N ARG A 107 -0.94 13.39 -1.76
CA ARG A 107 0.46 13.86 -1.67
C ARG A 107 1.38 13.10 -2.62
N ALA A 108 1.29 11.76 -2.64
CA ALA A 108 2.09 10.94 -3.54
C ALA A 108 1.79 11.25 -5.01
N ARG A 109 0.52 11.46 -5.35
CA ARG A 109 0.09 11.82 -6.71
C ARG A 109 0.70 13.16 -7.13
N ALA A 110 0.56 14.19 -6.29
CA ALA A 110 1.12 15.52 -6.56
C ALA A 110 2.64 15.49 -6.72
N ARG A 111 3.35 14.66 -5.94
CA ARG A 111 4.81 14.51 -6.05
C ARG A 111 5.25 13.81 -7.33
N ILE A 112 4.56 12.75 -7.73
CA ILE A 112 4.85 12.03 -8.97
C ILE A 112 4.58 12.96 -10.17
N GLU A 113 3.44 13.66 -10.17
CA GLU A 113 3.09 14.60 -11.25
C GLU A 113 4.07 15.80 -11.30
N LYS A 114 4.49 16.33 -10.14
CA LYS A 114 5.53 17.39 -10.07
C LYS A 114 6.87 16.94 -10.62
N ALA A 115 7.22 15.67 -10.45
CA ALA A 115 8.42 15.07 -11.03
C ALA A 115 8.28 14.77 -12.53
N GLY A 116 7.14 15.08 -13.17
CA GLY A 116 6.88 14.73 -14.58
C GLY A 116 6.56 13.24 -14.80
N GLY A 117 6.21 12.52 -13.73
CA GLY A 117 5.75 11.13 -13.79
C GLY A 117 4.25 11.03 -14.09
N GLU A 118 3.81 9.81 -14.40
CA GLU A 118 2.40 9.51 -14.72
C GLU A 118 1.79 8.58 -13.67
N CYS A 119 0.65 8.99 -13.11
CA CYS A 119 -0.19 8.14 -12.25
C CYS A 119 -1.32 7.52 -13.08
N LEU A 120 -1.30 6.19 -13.22
CA LEU A 120 -2.21 5.43 -14.08
C LEU A 120 -3.15 4.53 -13.28
N THR A 121 -4.33 4.28 -13.85
CA THR A 121 -5.31 3.30 -13.35
C THR A 121 -5.17 1.95 -14.07
N PHE A 122 -5.84 0.92 -13.55
CA PHE A 122 -5.76 -0.43 -14.10
C PHE A 122 -6.51 -0.62 -15.42
N ASP A 123 -7.52 0.21 -15.67
CA ASP A 123 -8.25 0.33 -16.93
C ASP A 123 -7.37 1.00 -18.00
N GLN A 124 -6.72 2.12 -17.67
CA GLN A 124 -5.75 2.78 -18.56
C GLN A 124 -4.57 1.85 -18.89
N LEU A 125 -4.09 1.08 -17.92
CA LEU A 125 -3.05 0.07 -18.13
C LEU A 125 -3.47 -1.00 -19.14
N ALA A 126 -4.73 -1.46 -19.07
CA ALA A 126 -5.24 -2.48 -19.97
C ALA A 126 -5.29 -2.00 -21.43
N LEU A 127 -5.51 -0.70 -21.66
CA LEU A 127 -5.45 -0.09 -22.99
C LEU A 127 -4.02 0.01 -23.52
N ARG A 128 -3.06 0.42 -22.68
CA ARG A 128 -1.66 0.61 -23.08
C ARG A 128 -0.91 -0.71 -23.28
N ALA A 129 -1.08 -1.66 -22.36
CA ALA A 129 -0.31 -2.89 -22.33
C ALA A 129 -1.19 -4.09 -21.91
N PRO A 130 -2.10 -4.58 -22.78
CA PRO A 130 -3.02 -5.67 -22.46
C PRO A 130 -2.31 -7.01 -22.16
N LEU A 131 -1.10 -7.20 -22.70
CA LEU A 131 -0.27 -8.38 -22.46
C LEU A 131 0.71 -8.19 -21.28
N GLY A 132 0.87 -6.97 -20.76
CA GLY A 132 1.90 -6.62 -19.77
C GLY A 132 3.30 -6.51 -20.36
N GLN A 133 3.42 -6.22 -21.66
CA GLN A 133 4.70 -5.84 -22.27
C GLN A 133 5.12 -4.47 -21.69
N ASN A 134 6.39 -4.32 -21.32
CA ASN A 134 6.96 -3.13 -20.65
C ASN A 134 6.35 -2.78 -19.28
N THR A 135 5.71 -3.75 -18.62
CA THR A 135 5.26 -3.61 -17.23
C THR A 135 6.09 -4.46 -16.30
N GLU A 136 6.38 -3.93 -15.13
CA GLU A 136 7.07 -4.68 -14.11
C GLU A 136 6.04 -5.60 -13.36
N TRP A 137 6.22 -6.94 -13.37
CA TRP A 137 5.61 -7.94 -12.45
C TRP A 137 6.47 -9.11 -11.74
N LYS A 138 6.53 -9.32 -10.39
CA LYS A 138 7.41 -10.30 -9.68
C LYS A 138 6.57 -11.47 -9.17
N ILE A 139 6.97 -12.71 -9.44
CA ILE A 139 6.56 -13.92 -8.70
C ILE A 139 7.72 -14.30 -7.77
N PRO A 140 7.49 -14.50 -6.46
CA PRO A 140 8.43 -15.28 -5.66
C PRO A 140 8.34 -16.75 -6.06
N GLY A 141 9.41 -17.30 -6.67
CA GLY A 141 9.59 -18.74 -6.88
C GLY A 141 9.22 -19.33 -8.24
N GLU A 142 9.07 -18.53 -9.31
CA GLU A 142 8.84 -19.07 -10.66
C GLU A 142 9.60 -18.24 -11.71
N SER A 143 10.73 -18.75 -12.19
CA SER A 143 11.43 -18.29 -13.38
C SER A 143 10.75 -18.88 -14.61
N ILE A 144 9.97 -18.06 -15.30
CA ILE A 144 9.48 -18.42 -16.63
C ILE A 144 10.07 -17.41 -17.58
N ASN A 145 11.16 -17.85 -18.19
CA ASN A 145 11.78 -17.26 -19.35
C ASN A 145 10.70 -16.99 -20.39
N VAL A 146 10.57 -15.73 -20.77
CA VAL A 146 10.24 -15.39 -22.15
C VAL A 146 11.49 -14.64 -22.56
N GLU A 147 12.45 -15.40 -23.05
CA GLU A 147 13.65 -14.88 -23.69
C GLU A 147 13.18 -14.11 -24.93
N ASN A 148 13.36 -12.80 -24.89
CA ASN A 148 13.66 -12.05 -26.10
C ASN A 148 15.13 -11.66 -25.93
N GLU A 149 15.90 -11.76 -27.01
CA GLU A 149 17.37 -11.86 -27.10
C GLU A 149 18.17 -10.63 -26.61
N THR A 150 17.59 -9.78 -25.77
CA THR A 150 18.30 -8.76 -24.99
C THR A 150 18.03 -9.02 -23.52
N GLY A 151 19.06 -9.54 -22.83
CA GLY A 151 19.02 -10.08 -21.47
C GLY A 151 18.66 -9.08 -20.37
N GLU A 152 17.41 -8.62 -20.34
CA GLU A 152 16.88 -7.85 -19.23
C GLU A 152 15.78 -8.63 -18.49
N CYS A 153 16.01 -8.76 -17.19
CA CYS A 153 15.10 -9.31 -16.18
C CYS A 153 13.79 -8.53 -16.14
N ASN A 154 12.93 -8.84 -17.09
CA ASN A 154 11.60 -8.32 -17.14
C ASN A 154 10.85 -8.86 -15.92
N LYS A 155 10.06 -7.95 -15.33
CA LYS A 155 8.87 -8.21 -14.53
C LYS A 155 9.07 -8.02 -12.97
N VAL A 156 8.68 -6.87 -12.36
CA VAL A 156 8.35 -6.66 -10.91
C VAL A 156 6.97 -6.00 -10.49
N LEU A 157 6.07 -6.73 -9.81
CA LEU A 157 4.64 -6.44 -9.53
C LEU A 157 4.71 -6.17 -8.07
N LEU A 158 4.92 -4.91 -7.75
CA LEU A 158 5.40 -4.53 -6.45
C LEU A 158 4.31 -4.85 -5.45
N ARG A 159 4.75 -5.45 -4.33
CA ARG A 159 3.88 -5.72 -3.21
C ARG A 159 4.49 -5.06 -1.99
N GLY A 160 3.63 -4.39 -1.22
CA GLY A 160 4.04 -3.81 0.05
C GLY A 160 4.56 -4.87 1.02
N PRO A 161 5.29 -4.45 2.05
CA PRO A 161 5.71 -5.34 3.12
C PRO A 161 4.49 -5.91 3.84
N LYS A 162 4.27 -7.22 3.74
CA LYS A 162 3.18 -7.90 4.46
C LYS A 162 3.55 -8.18 5.92
N ASN A 163 4.80 -8.55 6.17
CA ASN A 163 5.25 -9.04 7.48
C ASN A 163 5.67 -7.91 8.44
N ALA A 164 5.76 -6.66 7.96
CA ALA A 164 6.14 -5.52 8.79
C ALA A 164 4.99 -4.98 9.67
N ARG A 165 3.86 -5.70 9.75
CA ARG A 165 2.70 -5.30 10.55
C ARG A 165 2.88 -5.73 11.99
N GLU A 166 2.40 -4.90 12.91
CA GLU A 166 2.39 -5.20 14.34
C GLU A 166 1.73 -6.54 14.66
N ALA A 167 0.55 -6.80 14.09
CA ALA A 167 -0.14 -8.07 14.26
C ALA A 167 0.69 -9.30 13.84
N VAL A 168 1.63 -9.15 12.89
CA VAL A 168 2.50 -10.26 12.45
C VAL A 168 3.60 -10.54 13.48
N LYS A 169 4.03 -9.54 14.26
CA LYS A 169 5.07 -9.70 15.29
C LYS A 169 4.63 -10.65 16.41
N HIS A 170 3.32 -10.73 16.67
CA HIS A 170 2.75 -11.57 17.72
C HIS A 170 2.32 -12.98 17.25
N LEU A 171 2.57 -13.35 15.98
CA LEU A 171 2.13 -14.64 15.45
C LEU A 171 3.01 -15.83 15.87
N ALA A 172 4.26 -15.59 16.25
CA ALA A 172 5.17 -16.67 16.63
C ALA A 172 5.03 -17.02 18.12
N ARG A 173 5.58 -18.19 18.48
CA ARG A 173 5.40 -18.80 19.80
C ARG A 173 6.13 -17.97 20.86
N LEU A 174 5.38 -17.40 21.79
CA LEU A 174 5.89 -16.64 22.92
C LEU A 174 6.73 -17.53 23.84
N LEU A 175 7.76 -16.95 24.46
CA LEU A 175 8.58 -17.57 25.51
C LEU A 175 9.33 -18.84 25.06
N VAL A 176 9.79 -18.86 23.80
CA VAL A 176 10.68 -19.92 23.29
C VAL A 176 12.05 -19.33 22.99
N CYS A 177 13.13 -20.03 23.37
CA CYS A 177 14.50 -19.61 23.06
C CYS A 177 14.65 -19.33 21.55
N HIS A 178 15.38 -18.28 21.20
CA HIS A 178 15.55 -17.77 19.83
C HIS A 178 14.30 -17.17 19.15
N THR A 179 13.20 -16.95 19.87
CA THR A 179 12.03 -16.21 19.34
C THR A 179 12.03 -14.75 19.81
N ALA A 180 11.90 -13.81 18.88
CA ALA A 180 11.85 -12.36 19.13
C ALA A 180 10.40 -11.84 19.11
N THR A 181 9.47 -12.58 19.73
CA THR A 181 8.03 -12.25 19.75
C THR A 181 7.72 -11.33 20.93
N PRO A 182 7.27 -10.09 20.70
CA PRO A 182 6.87 -9.20 21.78
C PRO A 182 5.62 -9.72 22.49
N ASN A 183 5.58 -9.56 23.81
CA ASN A 183 4.40 -9.85 24.62
C ASN A 183 3.27 -8.88 24.26
N LEU A 184 2.02 -9.37 24.27
CA LEU A 184 0.82 -8.54 24.20
C LEU A 184 0.60 -7.86 25.57
N MET A 185 1.38 -6.82 25.87
CA MET A 185 1.14 -5.96 27.02
C MET A 185 0.15 -4.86 26.63
N TYR A 186 -0.83 -4.57 27.48
CA TYR A 186 -1.73 -3.42 27.29
C TYR A 186 -0.92 -2.12 27.39
N GLY A 187 -0.48 -1.60 26.24
CA GLY A 187 -0.13 -0.20 26.02
C GLY A 187 0.92 0.42 26.94
N GLN A 188 2.19 0.15 26.71
CA GLN A 188 3.15 1.25 26.72
C GLN A 188 3.02 1.93 25.36
N ARG A 189 2.31 3.06 25.31
CA ARG A 189 2.49 3.99 24.19
C ARG A 189 3.98 4.28 24.17
N ASP A 190 4.64 4.05 23.04
CA ASP A 190 5.96 4.62 22.75
C ASP A 190 5.78 6.15 22.72
N GLY A 191 5.67 6.74 23.91
CA GLY A 191 5.75 8.16 24.15
C GLY A 191 7.16 8.54 23.79
N ASN A 192 7.29 9.20 22.65
CA ASN A 192 8.40 10.09 22.39
C ASN A 192 8.47 11.05 23.59
N LEU A 193 9.32 10.73 24.57
CA LEU A 193 9.61 11.56 25.73
C LEU A 193 10.30 12.82 25.22
N ARG A 194 9.51 13.82 24.84
CA ARG A 194 9.82 15.21 25.14
C ARG A 194 8.80 15.62 26.19
N GLY A 195 9.24 15.62 27.45
CA GLY A 195 8.44 16.23 28.50
C GLY A 195 8.14 17.69 28.14
N PRO A 196 7.01 18.26 28.58
CA PRO A 196 6.92 19.70 28.62
C PRO A 196 8.01 20.18 29.58
N GLU A 197 8.97 20.93 29.05
CA GLU A 197 9.82 21.77 29.89
C GLU A 197 8.90 22.67 30.70
N GLU A 198 9.00 22.55 32.02
CA GLU A 198 8.40 23.47 32.97
C GLU A 198 9.10 24.82 32.82
N GLU A 199 8.61 25.65 31.90
CA GLU A 199 8.92 27.07 31.87
C GLU A 199 7.61 27.88 31.77
N GLY A 200 7.31 28.63 32.83
CA GLY A 200 6.60 29.90 32.70
C GLY A 200 5.09 29.93 32.90
N THR A 201 4.55 29.33 33.97
CA THR A 201 3.18 29.63 34.45
C THR A 201 3.04 30.99 35.16
N ALA A 202 4.05 31.87 35.11
CA ALA A 202 4.00 33.19 35.73
C ALA A 202 3.59 34.35 34.78
N GLU A 203 3.67 34.21 33.44
CA GLU A 203 3.42 35.35 32.52
C GLU A 203 2.04 35.37 31.84
N ARG A 204 1.12 34.48 32.25
CA ARG A 204 -0.25 34.43 31.71
C ARG A 204 -1.30 35.03 32.65
N VAL A 205 -0.98 35.19 33.94
CA VAL A 205 -1.88 35.81 34.92
C VAL A 205 -1.87 37.34 34.79
N GLU A 206 -0.73 37.95 34.42
CA GLU A 206 -0.65 39.41 34.25
C GLU A 206 -1.28 39.95 32.95
N ARG A 207 -1.48 39.09 31.94
CA ARG A 207 -2.17 39.48 30.68
C ARG A 207 -3.69 39.49 30.77
N ASN A 208 -4.28 38.79 31.75
CA ASN A 208 -5.72 38.83 31.97
C ASN A 208 -6.13 40.00 32.89
N LEU A 209 -5.25 40.42 33.80
CA LEU A 209 -5.46 41.63 34.64
C LEU A 209 -5.25 42.96 33.89
N THR A 210 -4.61 42.94 32.72
CA THR A 210 -4.44 44.11 31.85
C THR A 210 -5.51 44.22 30.75
N CYS A 211 -6.28 43.17 30.49
CA CYS A 211 -7.44 43.21 29.59
C CYS A 211 -8.69 43.79 30.29
N GLU A 212 -8.87 43.50 31.59
CA GLU A 212 -9.99 44.04 32.38
C GLU A 212 -9.83 45.52 32.79
N ARG A 213 -8.62 46.09 32.71
CA ARG A 213 -8.41 47.55 32.88
C ARG A 213 -8.49 48.36 31.58
N LYS A 214 -8.60 47.71 30.42
CA LYS A 214 -8.68 48.38 29.10
C LYS A 214 -10.10 48.49 28.53
N LEU A 215 -11.09 47.81 29.12
CA LEU A 215 -12.50 48.04 28.82
C LEU A 215 -13.07 49.02 29.84
N GLY A 216 -12.74 50.29 29.65
CA GLY A 216 -13.45 51.40 30.29
C GLY A 216 -14.91 51.39 29.84
N LEU A 217 -15.77 50.77 30.65
CA LEU A 217 -17.22 50.92 30.59
C LEU A 217 -17.66 51.62 31.88
N THR A 218 -17.42 52.93 31.87
CA THR A 218 -18.06 53.90 32.75
C THR A 218 -19.54 54.04 32.38
N HIS A 219 -20.41 53.96 33.39
CA HIS A 219 -21.83 54.38 33.42
C HIS A 219 -22.78 53.56 32.50
N TRP A 220 -23.89 53.02 33.00
CA TRP A 220 -25.08 53.78 33.35
C TRP A 220 -25.93 53.12 34.44
N THR A 221 -26.51 54.00 35.24
CA THR A 221 -27.42 53.84 36.37
C THR A 221 -28.83 53.35 36.00
N SER A 222 -29.45 52.66 36.97
CA SER A 222 -30.83 52.78 37.46
C SER A 222 -31.97 53.06 36.46
N VAL A 223 -32.94 52.15 36.36
CA VAL A 223 -34.32 52.17 36.94
C VAL A 223 -34.89 50.77 36.81
#